data_AF-A0A553UZD2-F1
#
_entry.id   AF-A0A553UZD2-F1
#
_cell.length_a   1.000
_cell.length_b   1.000
_cell.length_c   1.000
_cell.angle_alpha   90.00
_cell.angle_beta   90.00
_cell.angle_gamma   90.00
#
_symmetry.space_group_name_H-M   'P 1'
#
loop_
_entity.id
_entity.type
_entity.pdbx_description
1 polymer ?
#
loop_
_entity_poly.entity_id
_entity_poly.type
_entity_poly.pdbx_seq_one_letter_code
_entity_poly.pdbx_strand_id
1 'polypeptide(L)'
;MTESSVYAVMVWLRSTAPPLRCLWRGGQPLNGVGILPTNLAQYPNFTGGLLVRDANGNQILELPGDEVVGGIIGKAPEGAKGQSALSPLGVDGEPLLSGQLNGYGTTVPVAGLLPVRLTIGNQVGAYQHTFELEGGNSVQVTVNAVRP
;
A
#
# COMPACT_ATOMS: atom_id res chain seq x y z
N MET A 1 -22.75 -10.21 -5.93
CA MET A 1 -21.84 -9.92 -4.80
C MET A 1 -21.30 -8.53 -5.01
N THR A 2 -21.48 -7.62 -4.06
CA THR A 2 -21.01 -6.23 -4.13
C THR A 2 -19.55 -6.16 -3.70
N GLU A 3 -18.66 -6.10 -4.68
CA GLU A 3 -17.23 -5.89 -4.45
C GLU A 3 -17.02 -4.49 -3.85
N SER A 4 -16.46 -4.43 -2.65
CA SER A 4 -16.32 -3.18 -1.89
C SER A 4 -14.85 -2.74 -1.89
N SER A 5 -14.53 -1.75 -2.72
CA SER A 5 -13.22 -1.09 -2.71
C SER A 5 -13.17 -0.03 -1.61
N VAL A 6 -12.19 -0.14 -0.72
CA VAL A 6 -11.88 0.87 0.30
C VAL A 6 -10.56 1.55 -0.08
N TYR A 7 -10.61 2.87 -0.29
CA TYR A 7 -9.40 3.65 -0.50
C TYR A 7 -8.74 3.93 0.85
N ALA A 8 -7.50 3.48 1.02
CA ALA A 8 -6.73 3.63 2.25
C ALA A 8 -5.47 4.46 1.96
N VAL A 9 -5.47 5.71 2.38
CA VAL A 9 -4.30 6.59 2.29
C VAL A 9 -3.51 6.40 3.59
N MET A 10 -2.25 5.96 3.53
CA MET A 10 -1.58 5.36 4.71
C MET A 10 -0.88 6.38 5.62
N VAL A 11 -1.33 6.44 6.90
CA VAL A 11 -1.18 7.65 7.75
C VAL A 11 -0.88 7.44 9.29
N TRP A 12 0.04 8.24 9.92
CA TRP A 12 0.40 8.53 11.36
C TRP A 12 1.54 9.62 11.64
N LEU A 13 1.25 10.91 11.99
CA LEU A 13 2.12 11.96 12.62
C LEU A 13 1.39 12.55 13.84
N ARG A 14 2.09 13.17 14.80
CA ARG A 14 1.49 13.54 16.11
C ARG A 14 0.51 14.74 16.03
N SER A 15 -0.69 14.51 16.57
CA SER A 15 -1.73 15.48 17.03
C SER A 15 -2.94 15.75 16.12
N THR A 16 -4.13 15.59 16.74
CA THR A 16 -5.47 16.16 16.44
C THR A 16 -6.15 15.95 15.07
N ALA A 17 -5.45 15.51 14.02
CA ALA A 17 -6.08 14.92 12.82
C ALA A 17 -5.93 13.38 12.86
N PRO A 18 -6.74 12.59 12.11
CA PRO A 18 -6.39 11.19 11.85
C PRO A 18 -4.96 11.17 11.29
N PRO A 19 -4.02 10.54 12.01
CA PRO A 19 -2.63 11.01 12.03
C PRO A 19 -1.95 10.70 10.69
N LEU A 20 -0.99 11.52 10.16
CA LEU A 20 -0.36 11.50 8.80
C LEU A 20 1.05 10.83 8.66
N ARG A 21 1.23 9.78 7.84
CA ARG A 21 2.44 8.90 7.80
C ARG A 21 3.03 8.91 6.42
N CYS A 22 4.24 8.37 6.41
CA CYS A 22 4.97 8.06 5.22
C CYS A 22 5.70 6.71 5.38
N LEU A 23 6.20 6.18 4.28
CA LEU A 23 7.27 5.20 4.24
C LEU A 23 8.59 5.88 4.65
N TRP A 24 9.32 5.32 5.62
CA TRP A 24 10.62 5.84 6.06
C TRP A 24 11.66 4.72 6.11
N ARG A 25 12.86 4.98 5.58
CA ARG A 25 14.01 4.07 5.62
C ARG A 25 15.26 4.90 5.90
N GLY A 26 16.12 4.45 6.81
CA GLY A 26 17.35 5.18 7.18
C GLY A 26 17.15 6.62 7.70
N GLY A 27 15.96 6.94 8.24
CA GLY A 27 15.65 8.29 8.73
C GLY A 27 15.26 9.31 7.65
N GLN A 28 14.94 8.87 6.43
CA GLN A 28 14.43 9.71 5.34
C GLN A 28 13.10 9.17 4.79
N PRO A 29 12.21 10.04 4.26
CA PRO A 29 10.99 9.60 3.58
C PRO A 29 11.33 8.90 2.25
N LEU A 30 10.65 7.77 1.98
CA LEU A 30 10.90 6.94 0.81
C LEU A 30 9.87 7.22 -0.30
N ASN A 31 10.30 7.95 -1.34
CA ASN A 31 9.51 8.27 -2.53
C ASN A 31 9.69 7.21 -3.64
N GLY A 32 8.76 7.21 -4.60
CA GLY A 32 8.81 6.33 -5.77
C GLY A 32 8.34 4.89 -5.52
N VAL A 33 7.73 4.61 -4.35
CA VAL A 33 7.25 3.27 -4.01
C VAL A 33 5.81 3.08 -4.44
N GLY A 34 5.50 1.98 -5.12
CA GLY A 34 4.13 1.50 -5.29
C GLY A 34 4.00 0.03 -4.94
N ILE A 35 2.88 -0.57 -5.35
CA ILE A 35 2.54 -1.95 -5.01
C ILE A 35 2.45 -2.81 -6.27
N LEU A 36 3.31 -3.83 -6.35
CA LEU A 36 3.20 -4.90 -7.35
C LEU A 36 2.46 -6.12 -6.79
N PRO A 37 1.90 -6.99 -7.65
CA PRO A 37 1.38 -8.29 -7.25
C PRO A 37 2.39 -9.12 -6.46
N THR A 38 1.89 -10.01 -5.60
CA THR A 38 2.75 -10.91 -4.82
C THR A 38 3.55 -11.86 -5.72
N ASN A 39 4.82 -12.09 -5.38
CA ASN A 39 5.66 -13.13 -5.97
C ASN A 39 6.10 -14.11 -4.88
N LEU A 40 5.20 -15.03 -4.51
CA LEU A 40 5.41 -16.00 -3.43
C LEU A 40 6.60 -16.95 -3.65
N ALA A 41 7.07 -17.11 -4.89
CA ALA A 41 8.23 -17.94 -5.20
C ALA A 41 9.56 -17.30 -4.77
N GLN A 42 9.62 -15.96 -4.73
CA GLN A 42 10.80 -15.20 -4.29
C GLN A 42 10.61 -14.58 -2.89
N TYR A 43 9.38 -14.15 -2.57
CA TYR A 43 9.02 -13.43 -1.35
C TYR A 43 7.84 -14.12 -0.63
N PRO A 44 8.04 -15.33 -0.06
CA PRO A 44 6.96 -16.16 0.47
C PRO A 44 6.18 -15.53 1.63
N ASN A 45 6.77 -14.56 2.34
CA ASN A 45 6.13 -13.86 3.46
C ASN A 45 5.13 -12.78 3.00
N PHE A 46 5.29 -12.23 1.80
CA PHE A 46 4.53 -11.05 1.33
C PHE A 46 3.29 -11.45 0.54
N THR A 47 2.31 -12.02 1.26
CA THR A 47 1.10 -12.64 0.72
C THR A 47 0.08 -11.67 0.09
N GLY A 48 0.19 -10.37 0.38
CA GLY A 48 -0.75 -9.32 -0.06
C GLY A 48 -0.23 -8.40 -1.17
N GLY A 49 1.05 -8.51 -1.56
CA GLY A 49 1.70 -7.64 -2.55
C GLY A 49 3.14 -7.30 -2.18
N LEU A 50 3.90 -6.76 -3.13
CA LEU A 50 5.28 -6.29 -2.94
C LEU A 50 5.32 -4.76 -2.90
N LEU A 51 6.12 -4.19 -2.00
CA LEU A 51 6.44 -2.77 -2.01
C LEU A 51 7.69 -2.59 -2.88
N VAL A 52 7.50 -1.97 -4.04
CA VAL A 52 8.55 -1.84 -5.06
C VAL A 52 8.78 -0.37 -5.34
N ARG A 53 10.04 0.04 -5.29
CA ARG A 53 10.50 1.39 -5.53
C ARG A 53 11.05 1.50 -6.94
N ASP A 54 10.45 2.38 -7.73
CA ASP A 54 10.98 2.84 -9.00
C ASP A 54 12.42 3.34 -8.79
N ALA A 55 13.37 2.50 -9.21
CA ALA A 55 14.80 2.71 -9.01
C ALA A 55 15.45 3.33 -10.25
N ASN A 56 14.78 3.19 -11.40
CA ASN A 56 15.27 3.60 -12.71
C ASN A 56 14.67 4.96 -13.17
N GLY A 57 13.54 5.37 -12.58
CA GLY A 57 12.89 6.65 -12.77
C GLY A 57 11.85 6.71 -13.90
N ASN A 58 11.46 5.57 -14.48
CA ASN A 58 10.53 5.49 -15.61
C ASN A 58 9.03 5.53 -15.22
N GLN A 59 8.70 5.54 -13.93
CA GLN A 59 7.34 5.46 -13.36
C GLN A 59 6.59 4.13 -13.61
N ILE A 60 7.23 3.13 -14.20
CA ILE A 60 6.67 1.81 -14.50
C ILE A 60 7.33 0.79 -13.57
N LEU A 61 6.57 0.28 -12.60
CA LEU A 61 7.11 -0.70 -11.64
C LEU A 61 7.30 -2.07 -12.28
N GLU A 62 8.55 -2.53 -12.37
CA GLU A 62 8.88 -3.83 -12.97
C GLU A 62 10.03 -4.59 -12.28
N LEU A 63 10.00 -5.93 -12.37
CA LEU A 63 11.00 -6.82 -11.80
C LEU A 63 11.43 -7.87 -12.84
N PRO A 64 12.75 -8.03 -13.13
CA PRO A 64 13.86 -7.23 -12.63
C PRO A 64 13.95 -5.85 -13.32
N GLY A 65 14.19 -4.81 -12.53
CA GLY A 65 14.32 -3.42 -12.99
C GLY A 65 14.36 -2.47 -11.80
N ASP A 66 13.48 -2.72 -10.84
CA ASP A 66 13.29 -1.93 -9.62
C ASP A 66 13.74 -2.59 -8.31
N GLU A 67 13.76 -1.80 -7.24
CA GLU A 67 14.14 -2.21 -5.90
C GLU A 67 12.90 -2.71 -5.11
N VAL A 68 12.86 -4.00 -4.74
CA VAL A 68 11.92 -4.45 -3.70
C VAL A 68 12.40 -3.87 -2.37
N VAL A 69 11.56 -3.06 -1.73
CA VAL A 69 11.85 -2.38 -0.46
C VAL A 69 11.01 -2.91 0.70
N GLY A 70 10.24 -3.98 0.47
CA GLY A 70 9.34 -4.58 1.44
C GLY A 70 8.13 -5.25 0.79
N GLY A 71 7.07 -5.42 1.57
CA GLY A 71 5.85 -6.05 1.09
C GLY A 71 4.66 -5.91 2.01
N ILE A 72 3.59 -6.61 1.63
CA ILE A 72 2.31 -6.59 2.32
C ILE A 72 2.01 -8.02 2.77
N ILE A 73 1.78 -8.21 4.05
CA ILE A 73 1.30 -9.46 4.63
C ILE A 73 -0.22 -9.33 4.77
N GLY A 74 -0.95 -10.03 3.90
CA GLY A 74 -2.41 -10.07 3.90
C GLY A 74 -2.95 -11.21 4.74
N LYS A 75 -3.91 -10.90 5.63
CA LYS A 75 -4.68 -11.86 6.41
C LYS A 75 -6.17 -11.54 6.26
N ALA A 76 -6.96 -12.54 5.92
CA ALA A 76 -8.39 -12.43 5.66
C ALA A 76 -9.18 -13.47 6.49
N PRO A 77 -10.52 -13.37 6.56
CA PRO A 77 -11.35 -14.45 7.09
C PRO A 77 -11.11 -15.77 6.35
N GLU A 78 -11.35 -16.89 7.02
CA GLU A 78 -11.19 -18.22 6.41
C GLU A 78 -12.08 -18.38 5.17
N GLY A 79 -11.51 -18.90 4.08
CA GLY A 79 -12.22 -19.06 2.80
C GLY A 79 -12.54 -17.77 2.04
N ALA A 80 -12.06 -16.60 2.51
CA ALA A 80 -12.21 -15.34 1.78
C ALA A 80 -11.39 -15.32 0.48
N LYS A 81 -11.95 -14.66 -0.55
CA LYS A 81 -11.36 -14.48 -1.87
C LYS A 81 -11.60 -13.06 -2.38
N GLY A 82 -10.73 -12.60 -3.29
CA GLY A 82 -10.86 -11.29 -3.96
C GLY A 82 -10.26 -10.11 -3.19
N GLN A 83 -9.64 -10.35 -2.03
CA GLN A 83 -8.89 -9.31 -1.33
C GLN A 83 -7.63 -8.93 -2.10
N SER A 84 -7.30 -7.64 -2.15
CA SER A 84 -6.08 -7.12 -2.79
C SER A 84 -5.66 -5.77 -2.22
N ALA A 85 -4.37 -5.47 -2.35
CA ALA A 85 -3.81 -4.15 -2.11
C ALA A 85 -3.04 -3.71 -3.35
N LEU A 86 -3.31 -2.53 -3.88
CA LEU A 86 -2.71 -2.01 -5.12
C LEU A 86 -2.44 -0.51 -4.99
N SER A 87 -1.44 0.00 -5.73
CA SER A 87 -1.35 1.44 -6.00
C SER A 87 -2.58 1.85 -6.81
N PRO A 88 -3.32 2.92 -6.42
CA PRO A 88 -4.37 3.46 -7.26
C PRO A 88 -3.75 4.09 -8.53
N LEU A 89 -4.43 3.97 -9.65
CA LEU A 89 -3.99 4.57 -10.91
C LEU A 89 -4.26 6.08 -10.92
N GLY A 90 -3.36 6.84 -11.53
CA GLY A 90 -3.49 8.26 -11.83
C GLY A 90 -4.39 8.51 -13.04
N VAL A 91 -4.48 9.78 -13.46
CA VAL A 91 -5.28 10.17 -14.64
C VAL A 91 -4.74 9.59 -15.95
N ASP A 92 -3.43 9.35 -16.01
CA ASP A 92 -2.72 8.81 -17.17
C ASP A 92 -2.73 7.27 -17.23
N GLY A 93 -3.38 6.61 -16.26
CA GLY A 93 -3.44 5.15 -16.15
C GLY A 93 -2.27 4.50 -15.38
N GLU A 94 -1.19 5.22 -15.16
CA GLU A 94 -0.02 4.76 -14.40
C GLU A 94 -0.24 4.70 -12.87
N PRO A 95 0.47 3.84 -12.13
CA PRO A 95 0.31 3.74 -10.67
C PRO A 95 0.80 5.00 -9.95
N LEU A 96 -0.02 5.55 -9.05
CA LEU A 96 0.41 6.62 -8.15
C LEU A 96 1.42 6.07 -7.13
N LEU A 97 2.65 6.56 -7.20
CA LEU A 97 3.77 6.19 -6.34
C LEU A 97 3.84 7.08 -5.09
N SER A 98 4.59 6.60 -4.08
CA SER A 98 4.77 7.33 -2.84
C SER A 98 5.46 8.66 -3.07
N GLY A 99 4.92 9.72 -2.47
CA GLY A 99 5.42 11.08 -2.70
C GLY A 99 4.91 11.77 -3.96
N GLN A 100 3.97 11.18 -4.72
CA GLN A 100 3.29 11.85 -5.84
C GLN A 100 1.90 12.42 -5.47
N LEU A 101 1.28 11.94 -4.38
CA LEU A 101 -0.07 12.37 -4.00
C LEU A 101 -0.05 13.75 -3.30
N ASN A 102 -0.75 14.71 -3.90
CA ASN A 102 -1.19 15.95 -3.23
C ASN A 102 -2.39 15.61 -2.34
N GLY A 103 -2.37 15.96 -1.05
CA GLY A 103 -3.42 15.50 -0.12
C GLY A 103 -3.53 16.33 1.16
N TYR A 104 -4.61 16.13 1.91
CA TYR A 104 -4.82 16.72 3.24
C TYR A 104 -4.68 18.26 3.32
N GLY A 105 -5.03 18.96 2.24
CA GLY A 105 -4.96 20.42 2.16
C GLY A 105 -3.60 20.98 1.67
N THR A 106 -2.66 20.14 1.24
CA THR A 106 -1.43 20.59 0.58
C THR A 106 -1.63 20.80 -0.92
N THR A 107 -1.00 21.83 -1.47
CA THR A 107 -0.84 22.05 -2.92
C THR A 107 0.40 21.36 -3.50
N VAL A 108 1.21 20.73 -2.64
CA VAL A 108 2.45 20.04 -2.97
C VAL A 108 2.39 18.56 -2.55
N PRO A 109 3.11 17.65 -3.22
CA PRO A 109 3.09 16.24 -2.87
C PRO A 109 3.67 15.98 -1.48
N VAL A 110 3.09 15.02 -0.75
CA VAL A 110 3.55 14.68 0.60
C VAL A 110 4.61 13.58 0.52
N ALA A 111 5.88 13.90 0.81
CA ALA A 111 6.99 12.96 0.70
C ALA A 111 6.75 11.66 1.50
N GLY A 112 6.97 10.52 0.85
CA GLY A 112 6.81 9.16 1.36
C GLY A 112 5.35 8.73 1.61
N LEU A 113 4.35 9.56 1.32
CA LEU A 113 2.94 9.17 1.41
C LEU A 113 2.61 8.14 0.33
N LEU A 114 2.40 6.88 0.71
CA LEU A 114 1.94 5.80 -0.18
C LEU A 114 0.40 5.81 -0.26
N PRO A 115 -0.19 6.10 -1.44
CA PRO A 115 -1.62 5.87 -1.67
C PRO A 115 -1.90 4.38 -1.91
N VAL A 116 -2.96 3.82 -1.30
CA VAL A 116 -3.33 2.41 -1.47
C VAL A 116 -4.83 2.26 -1.75
N ARG A 117 -5.18 1.41 -2.71
CA ARG A 117 -6.53 0.86 -2.86
C ARG A 117 -6.55 -0.53 -2.21
N LEU A 118 -7.40 -0.71 -1.19
CA LEU A 118 -7.66 -1.99 -0.56
C LEU A 118 -9.02 -2.53 -1.04
N THR A 119 -9.04 -3.68 -1.69
CA THR A 119 -10.28 -4.40 -1.94
C THR A 119 -10.48 -5.41 -0.82
N ILE A 120 -11.63 -5.36 -0.14
CA ILE A 120 -12.02 -6.42 0.80
C ILE A 120 -12.68 -7.58 0.05
N GLY A 121 -12.40 -8.80 0.51
CA GLY A 121 -12.88 -10.01 -0.13
C GLY A 121 -14.37 -10.29 0.08
N ASN A 122 -14.80 -11.42 -0.46
CA ASN A 122 -16.20 -11.86 -0.50
C ASN A 122 -16.80 -12.34 0.84
N GLN A 123 -16.10 -12.19 1.97
CA GLN A 123 -16.55 -12.63 3.30
C GLN A 123 -16.69 -11.48 4.30
N VAL A 124 -17.56 -11.68 5.28
CA VAL A 124 -17.70 -10.82 6.47
C VAL A 124 -16.55 -11.13 7.44
N GLY A 125 -16.03 -10.10 8.13
CA GLY A 125 -14.98 -10.24 9.14
C GLY A 125 -13.83 -9.24 8.99
N ALA A 126 -12.76 -9.47 9.75
CA ALA A 126 -11.59 -8.61 9.77
C ALA A 126 -10.58 -8.99 8.67
N TYR A 127 -10.27 -8.03 7.80
CA TYR A 127 -9.18 -8.08 6.84
C TYR A 127 -8.02 -7.24 7.38
N GLN A 128 -6.86 -7.86 7.60
CA GLN A 128 -5.68 -7.21 8.14
C GLN A 128 -4.57 -7.19 7.08
N HIS A 129 -4.13 -6.00 6.70
CA HIS A 129 -3.02 -5.78 5.79
C HIS A 129 -1.86 -5.16 6.56
N THR A 130 -0.74 -5.88 6.65
CA THR A 130 0.48 -5.39 7.33
C THR A 130 1.51 -5.02 6.26
N PHE A 131 1.76 -3.72 6.10
CA PHE A 131 2.78 -3.18 5.22
C PHE A 131 4.10 -3.15 5.98
N GLU A 132 5.14 -3.78 5.45
CA GLU A 132 6.44 -3.91 6.11
C GLU A 132 7.54 -3.48 5.15
N LEU A 133 8.37 -2.51 5.57
CA LEU A 133 9.56 -2.07 4.84
C LEU A 133 10.82 -2.77 5.36
N GLU A 134 11.66 -3.24 4.45
CA GLU A 134 12.95 -3.83 4.79
C GLU A 134 13.91 -2.79 5.39
N GLY A 135 14.20 -2.97 6.68
CA GLY A 135 14.97 -2.00 7.48
C GLY A 135 14.24 -0.68 7.73
N GLY A 136 12.91 -0.66 7.63
CA GLY A 136 12.06 0.52 7.81
C GLY A 136 10.95 0.31 8.82
N ASN A 137 9.87 1.10 8.69
CA ASN A 137 8.69 0.98 9.53
C ASN A 137 7.68 -0.07 9.02
N SER A 138 6.91 -0.65 9.94
CA SER A 138 5.75 -1.49 9.65
C SER A 138 4.44 -0.78 10.05
N VAL A 139 3.36 -1.07 9.33
CA VAL A 139 2.02 -0.50 9.53
C VAL A 139 0.97 -1.58 9.32
N GLN A 140 0.08 -1.81 10.29
CA GLN A 140 -1.09 -2.65 10.09
C GLN A 140 -2.35 -1.80 9.89
N VAL A 141 -3.12 -2.12 8.85
CA VAL A 141 -4.47 -1.60 8.59
C VAL A 141 -5.45 -2.76 8.76
N THR A 142 -6.49 -2.56 9.59
CA THR A 142 -7.59 -3.52 9.72
C THR A 142 -8.88 -2.91 9.16
N VAL A 143 -9.52 -3.61 8.23
CA VAL A 143 -10.83 -3.27 7.67
C VAL A 143 -11.83 -4.34 8.09
N ASN A 144 -12.89 -3.93 8.78
CA ASN A 144 -13.95 -4.84 9.22
C ASN A 144 -15.09 -4.81 8.19
N ALA A 145 -15.21 -5.87 7.39
CA ALA A 145 -16.36 -6.07 6.52
C ALA A 145 -17.54 -6.54 7.37
N VAL A 146 -18.61 -5.74 7.42
CA VAL A 146 -19.87 -6.07 8.09
C VAL A 146 -20.95 -6.40 7.06
N ARG A 147 -22.02 -7.08 7.47
CA ARG A 147 -23.23 -7.14 6.63
C ARG A 147 -23.89 -5.74 6.62
N PRO A 148 -24.51 -5.32 5.51
CA PRO A 148 -25.43 -4.18 5.48
C PRO A 148 -26.60 -4.36 6.46
#